data_AF-A0A6J4CYR1-F1
#
_entry.id   AF-A0A6J4CYR1-F1
#
_cell.length_a   1.000
_cell.length_b   1.000
_cell.length_c   1.000
_cell.angle_alpha   90.00
_cell.angle_beta   90.00
_cell.angle_gamma   90.00
#
_symmetry.space_group_name_H-M   'P 1'
#
loop_
_entity.id
_entity.type
_entity.pdbx_description
1 polymer ?
#
loop_
_entity_poly.entity_id
_entity_poly.type
_entity_poly.pdbx_seq_one_letter_code
_entity_poly.pdbx_strand_id
1 'polypeptide(L)'
;MRYLIARRIVQIGILLLFMSTSAGFILKGNLSASMLFNTIPLSDPFATLQVFLASLHVDMLVLLGALVIGAIYGLFLGRSFCSWVCPINLIVDFAAWVRRKFAFKGVSLTLPKNLRYILLILSLVLSFILSLPAFESVSYIGIVQRGIIYGTASWLIVGFFLFCVDTFLGDRLICSRLCPLGAFYSVIGRYALLKVEHNAMRCTKCDLCLEICPEVQVLWMVGVESVAVNSGECIRCGRCIEVCEDDALHFSILDLKGSFGQRA
;
A
#
# COMPACT_ATOMS: atom_id res chain seq x y z
N MET A 1 3.65 19.57 -3.11
CA MET A 1 3.82 18.64 -4.26
C MET A 1 5.00 17.65 -4.16
N ARG A 2 5.89 17.73 -3.15
CA ARG A 2 7.15 16.95 -3.15
C ARG A 2 6.95 15.43 -3.10
N TYR A 3 6.10 14.92 -2.21
CA TYR A 3 5.89 13.48 -2.03
C TYR A 3 5.03 12.88 -3.13
N LEU A 4 4.08 13.64 -3.69
CA LEU A 4 3.34 13.17 -4.86
C LEU A 4 4.25 12.92 -6.06
N ILE A 5 5.14 13.86 -6.37
CA ILE A 5 6.08 13.74 -7.50
C ILE A 5 7.05 12.58 -7.27
N ALA A 6 7.66 12.48 -6.08
CA ALA A 6 8.56 11.39 -5.74
C ALA A 6 7.91 10.01 -5.92
N ARG A 7 6.67 9.84 -5.45
CA ARG A 7 5.92 8.58 -5.62
C ARG A 7 5.69 8.23 -7.09
N ARG A 8 5.38 9.21 -7.93
CA ARG A 8 5.17 8.98 -9.36
C ARG A 8 6.46 8.60 -10.08
N ILE A 9 7.56 9.24 -9.73
CA ILE A 9 8.88 8.89 -10.26
C ILE A 9 9.23 7.44 -9.91
N VAL A 10 9.00 7.03 -8.65
CA VAL A 10 9.25 5.63 -8.23
C VAL A 10 8.32 4.66 -8.95
N GLN A 11 7.02 4.93 -9.02
CA GLN A 11 6.05 4.05 -9.70
C GLN A 11 6.36 3.87 -11.19
N ILE A 12 6.59 4.97 -11.90
CA ILE A 12 6.92 4.94 -13.33
C ILE A 12 8.29 4.30 -13.53
N GLY A 13 9.28 4.61 -12.68
CA GLY A 13 10.60 4.00 -12.72
C GLY A 13 10.55 2.47 -12.57
N ILE A 14 9.76 1.96 -11.62
CA ILE A 14 9.56 0.51 -11.44
C ILE A 14 8.88 -0.11 -12.66
N LEU A 15 7.83 0.52 -13.19
CA LEU A 15 7.16 0.02 -14.40
C LEU A 15 8.09 -0.01 -15.61
N LEU A 16 8.88 1.03 -15.83
CA LEU A 16 9.87 1.10 -16.91
C LEU A 16 10.97 0.04 -16.75
N LEU A 17 11.42 -0.23 -15.51
CA LEU A 17 12.36 -1.30 -15.21
C LEU A 17 11.80 -2.70 -15.54
N PHE A 18 10.50 -2.92 -15.36
CA PHE A 18 9.85 -4.18 -15.77
C PHE A 18 9.54 -4.23 -17.27
N MET A 19 9.39 -3.10 -17.94
CA MET A 19 9.25 -3.06 -19.40
C MET A 19 10.58 -3.35 -20.11
N SER A 20 11.70 -2.89 -19.54
CA SER A 20 13.05 -3.18 -20.06
C SER A 20 13.47 -4.64 -19.87
N THR A 21 12.71 -5.45 -19.12
CA THR A 21 12.87 -6.90 -19.05
C THR A 21 12.77 -7.58 -20.42
N SER A 22 12.05 -6.98 -21.39
CA SER A 22 12.01 -7.44 -22.78
C SER A 22 13.34 -7.24 -23.53
N ALA A 23 14.24 -6.38 -23.03
CA ALA A 23 15.46 -5.93 -23.69
C ALA A 23 16.78 -6.29 -22.97
N GLY A 24 16.77 -6.78 -21.72
CA GLY A 24 18.00 -7.31 -21.09
C GLY A 24 18.02 -7.48 -19.56
N PHE A 25 18.36 -8.70 -19.14
CA PHE A 25 19.10 -9.15 -17.93
C PHE A 25 18.82 -8.66 -16.49
N ILE A 26 18.09 -7.57 -16.21
CA ILE A 26 18.14 -6.94 -14.87
C ILE A 26 17.05 -7.44 -13.90
N LEU A 27 15.80 -7.60 -14.36
CA LEU A 27 14.66 -8.03 -13.53
C LEU A 27 13.74 -8.97 -14.32
N LYS A 28 13.58 -10.22 -13.90
CA LYS A 28 12.61 -11.17 -14.49
C LYS A 28 11.51 -11.51 -13.48
N GLY A 29 10.24 -11.28 -13.80
CA GLY A 29 9.10 -11.69 -12.96
C GLY A 29 8.01 -10.64 -12.82
N ASN A 30 7.19 -10.74 -11.77
CA ASN A 30 6.11 -9.80 -11.40
C ASN A 30 6.36 -9.18 -10.02
N LEU A 31 5.47 -8.32 -9.52
CA LEU A 31 5.59 -7.74 -8.17
C LEU A 31 5.59 -8.82 -7.08
N SER A 32 4.90 -9.93 -7.31
CA SER A 32 4.76 -11.04 -6.36
C SER A 32 5.97 -11.98 -6.30
N ALA A 33 6.73 -12.09 -7.38
CA ALA A 33 7.97 -12.83 -7.49
C ALA A 33 8.81 -12.24 -8.64
N SER A 34 9.88 -11.52 -8.27
CA SER A 34 10.86 -11.00 -9.22
C SER A 34 12.26 -11.51 -8.89
N MET A 35 13.00 -11.93 -9.91
CA MET A 35 14.40 -12.31 -9.83
C MET A 35 15.22 -11.07 -10.20
N LEU A 36 15.88 -10.49 -9.22
CA LEU A 36 16.81 -9.38 -9.41
C LEU A 36 18.20 -9.95 -9.72
N PHE A 37 18.73 -9.59 -10.89
CA PHE A 37 20.00 -10.11 -11.44
C PHE A 37 20.14 -11.64 -11.38
N ASN A 38 19.04 -12.38 -11.58
CA ASN A 38 19.02 -13.85 -11.60
C ASN A 38 19.55 -14.53 -10.31
N THR A 39 19.72 -13.77 -9.22
CA THR A 39 20.43 -14.21 -8.00
C THR A 39 19.69 -13.87 -6.71
N ILE A 40 18.87 -12.82 -6.69
CA ILE A 40 18.10 -12.43 -5.50
C ILE A 40 16.60 -12.55 -5.80
N PRO A 41 15.88 -13.54 -5.22
CA PRO A 41 14.43 -13.62 -5.32
C PRO A 41 13.81 -12.54 -4.44
N LEU A 42 13.26 -11.49 -5.04
CA LEU A 42 12.34 -10.58 -4.39
C LEU A 42 10.93 -11.18 -4.49
N SER A 43 10.58 -11.98 -3.49
CA SER A 43 9.25 -12.58 -3.36
C SER A 43 8.43 -11.83 -2.33
N ASP A 44 7.19 -11.49 -2.69
CA ASP A 44 6.27 -10.87 -1.76
C ASP A 44 5.99 -11.84 -0.59
N PRO A 45 6.17 -11.43 0.68
CA PRO A 45 5.94 -12.29 1.84
C PRO A 45 4.52 -12.87 1.88
N PHE A 46 3.56 -12.17 1.31
CA PHE A 46 2.19 -12.66 1.17
C PHE A 46 2.06 -13.76 0.12
N ALA A 47 2.69 -13.61 -1.05
CA ALA A 47 2.67 -14.60 -2.12
C ALA A 47 3.42 -15.87 -1.71
N THR A 48 4.58 -15.72 -1.06
CA THR A 48 5.33 -16.87 -0.51
C THR A 48 4.54 -17.62 0.55
N LEU A 49 3.80 -16.91 1.41
CA LEU A 49 2.92 -17.56 2.38
C LEU A 49 1.80 -18.36 1.70
N GLN A 50 1.23 -17.84 0.60
CA GLN A 50 0.22 -18.58 -0.17
C GLN A 50 0.79 -19.82 -0.85
N VAL A 51 1.98 -19.72 -1.46
CA VAL A 51 2.67 -20.86 -2.08
C VAL A 51 3.03 -21.92 -1.02
N PHE A 52 3.49 -21.49 0.16
CA PHE A 52 3.75 -22.38 1.30
C PHE A 52 2.51 -23.15 1.71
N LEU A 53 1.37 -22.47 1.85
CA LEU A 53 0.11 -23.13 2.19
C LEU A 53 -0.43 -24.02 1.08
N ALA A 54 -0.21 -23.65 -0.19
CA ALA A 54 -0.70 -24.39 -1.35
C ALA A 54 0.09 -25.69 -1.62
N SER A 55 1.42 -25.69 -1.41
CA SER A 55 2.28 -26.81 -1.80
C SER A 55 2.98 -27.50 -0.62
N LEU A 56 2.90 -26.93 0.60
CA LEU A 56 3.59 -27.39 1.82
C LEU A 56 5.12 -27.53 1.70
N HIS A 57 5.67 -27.09 0.57
CA HIS A 57 7.09 -27.11 0.22
C HIS A 57 7.43 -25.75 -0.38
N VAL A 58 8.49 -25.13 0.11
CA VAL A 58 9.00 -23.87 -0.42
C VAL A 58 10.52 -23.94 -0.46
N ASP A 59 11.09 -23.51 -1.59
CA ASP A 59 12.53 -23.38 -1.73
C ASP A 59 13.10 -22.40 -0.71
N MET A 60 14.17 -22.80 -0.02
CA MET A 60 14.82 -22.00 1.02
C MET A 60 15.26 -20.61 0.53
N LEU A 61 15.57 -20.48 -0.76
CA LEU A 61 15.89 -19.21 -1.43
C LEU A 61 14.69 -18.24 -1.47
N VAL A 62 13.51 -18.73 -1.82
CA VAL A 62 12.27 -17.94 -1.88
C VAL A 62 11.84 -17.51 -0.49
N LEU A 63 12.00 -18.39 0.51
CA LEU A 63 11.72 -18.08 1.91
C LEU A 63 12.64 -16.99 2.45
N LEU A 64 13.94 -17.03 2.13
CA LEU A 64 14.91 -16.02 2.55
C LEU A 64 14.58 -14.65 1.94
N GLY A 65 14.25 -14.61 0.65
CA GLY A 65 13.79 -13.39 -0.03
C GLY A 65 12.54 -12.77 0.60
N ALA A 66 11.53 -13.60 0.88
CA ALA A 66 10.30 -13.19 1.56
C ALA A 66 10.56 -12.66 2.97
N LEU A 67 11.48 -13.28 3.73
CA LEU A 67 11.84 -12.85 5.08
C LEU A 67 12.57 -11.50 5.04
N VAL A 68 13.51 -11.30 4.11
CA VAL A 68 14.22 -10.01 3.95
C VAL A 68 13.25 -8.89 3.61
N ILE A 69 12.37 -9.08 2.61
CA ILE A 69 11.35 -8.10 2.24
C ILE A 69 10.36 -7.88 3.39
N GLY A 70 9.89 -8.95 4.02
CA GLY A 70 9.01 -8.90 5.17
C GLY A 70 9.62 -8.15 6.35
N ALA A 71 10.92 -8.29 6.60
CA ALA A 71 11.64 -7.55 7.62
C ALA A 71 11.80 -6.08 7.24
N ILE A 72 12.17 -5.76 6.00
CA ILE A 72 12.33 -4.38 5.55
C ILE A 72 10.98 -3.63 5.60
N TYR A 73 9.92 -4.22 5.04
CA TYR A 73 8.59 -3.61 5.10
C TYR A 73 7.95 -3.73 6.48
N GLY A 74 8.20 -4.76 7.27
CA GLY A 74 7.63 -4.87 8.62
C GLY A 74 8.29 -3.96 9.63
N LEU A 75 9.62 -3.84 9.59
CA LEU A 75 10.39 -3.09 10.56
C LEU A 75 10.62 -1.64 10.15
N PHE A 76 10.80 -1.33 8.86
CA PHE A 76 11.15 0.03 8.44
C PHE A 76 9.99 0.74 7.77
N LEU A 77 9.44 0.17 6.70
CA LEU A 77 8.58 0.91 5.76
C LEU A 77 7.08 0.73 6.00
N GLY A 78 6.64 -0.26 6.77
CA GLY A 78 5.24 -0.68 6.93
C GLY A 78 4.49 -0.83 5.59
N ARG A 79 3.24 -0.33 5.55
CA ARG A 79 2.34 -0.39 4.37
C ARG A 79 2.72 0.60 3.23
N SER A 80 3.98 1.03 3.14
CA SER A 80 4.45 1.97 2.10
C SER A 80 4.36 1.39 0.68
N PHE A 81 4.43 0.07 0.53
CA PHE A 81 4.32 -0.61 -0.77
C PHE A 81 3.06 -0.16 -1.56
N CYS A 82 1.91 -0.07 -0.89
CA CYS A 82 0.65 0.32 -1.53
C CYS A 82 0.69 1.74 -2.12
N SER A 83 1.49 2.65 -1.56
CA SER A 83 1.57 4.04 -2.01
C SER A 83 2.72 4.29 -2.99
N TRP A 84 3.83 3.58 -2.86
CA TRP A 84 5.09 3.85 -3.58
C TRP A 84 5.35 2.88 -4.73
N VAL A 85 4.87 1.64 -4.63
CA VAL A 85 5.19 0.57 -5.60
C VAL A 85 3.96 0.15 -6.40
N CYS A 86 2.80 0.07 -5.74
CA CYS A 86 1.59 -0.47 -6.37
C CYS A 86 1.09 0.41 -7.55
N PRO A 87 0.94 -0.15 -8.77
CA PRO A 87 0.47 0.60 -9.95
C PRO A 87 -1.00 0.99 -9.83
N ILE A 88 -1.81 0.25 -9.06
CA ILE A 88 -3.22 0.56 -8.82
C ILE A 88 -3.38 1.92 -8.13
N ASN A 89 -2.42 2.31 -7.28
CA ASN A 89 -2.50 3.61 -6.61
C ASN A 89 -2.53 4.77 -7.62
N LEU A 90 -1.93 4.64 -8.80
CA LEU A 90 -2.02 5.67 -9.85
C LEU A 90 -3.48 5.85 -10.32
N ILE A 91 -4.17 4.74 -10.59
CA ILE A 91 -5.56 4.71 -11.05
C ILE A 91 -6.50 5.29 -9.99
N VAL A 92 -6.31 4.87 -8.73
CA VAL A 92 -7.13 5.31 -7.61
C VAL A 92 -6.86 6.77 -7.22
N ASP A 93 -5.60 7.23 -7.34
CA ASP A 93 -5.26 8.65 -7.19
C ASP A 93 -5.95 9.50 -8.26
N PHE A 94 -6.00 9.02 -9.49
CA PHE A 94 -6.68 9.68 -10.59
C PHE A 94 -8.20 9.70 -10.37
N ALA A 95 -8.81 8.59 -9.96
CA ALA A 95 -10.22 8.52 -9.57
C ALA A 95 -10.58 9.55 -8.49
N ALA A 96 -9.78 9.62 -7.42
CA ALA A 96 -9.98 10.59 -6.34
C ALA A 96 -9.79 12.05 -6.79
N TRP A 97 -8.93 12.30 -7.78
CA TRP A 97 -8.80 13.64 -8.37
C TRP A 97 -10.03 14.01 -9.21
N VAL A 98 -10.51 13.09 -10.06
CA VAL A 98 -11.72 13.29 -10.87
C VAL A 98 -12.93 13.53 -9.97
N ARG A 99 -13.12 12.70 -8.94
CA ARG A 99 -14.24 12.83 -8.00
C ARG A 99 -14.28 14.20 -7.33
N ARG A 100 -13.13 14.69 -6.83
CA ARG A 100 -13.02 16.01 -6.19
C ARG A 100 -13.28 17.15 -7.17
N LYS A 101 -12.80 17.05 -8.41
CA LYS A 101 -12.99 18.08 -9.43
C LYS A 101 -14.44 18.19 -9.92
N PHE A 102 -15.11 17.04 -10.08
CA PHE A 102 -16.49 16.98 -10.57
C PHE A 102 -17.53 16.92 -9.45
N ALA A 103 -17.11 17.08 -8.18
CA ALA A 103 -17.97 17.09 -7.01
C ALA A 103 -18.99 15.93 -6.96
N PHE A 104 -18.59 14.74 -7.42
CA PHE A 104 -19.46 13.57 -7.39
C PHE A 104 -19.74 13.17 -5.93
N LYS A 105 -20.92 13.56 -5.44
CA LYS A 105 -21.52 13.08 -4.18
C LYS A 105 -22.09 11.67 -4.38
N GLY A 106 -21.26 10.74 -4.88
CA GLY A 106 -21.63 9.34 -5.01
C GLY A 106 -22.08 8.75 -3.67
N VAL A 107 -22.97 7.74 -3.73
CA VAL A 107 -23.42 6.96 -2.56
C VAL A 107 -22.17 6.42 -1.87
N SER A 108 -21.87 6.93 -0.67
CA SER A 108 -20.72 6.43 0.10
C SER A 108 -21.09 5.08 0.68
N LEU A 109 -20.65 4.01 0.01
CA LEU A 109 -20.87 2.66 0.51
C LEU A 109 -19.95 2.45 1.72
N THR A 110 -20.53 2.44 2.91
CA THR A 110 -19.79 2.24 4.16
C THR A 110 -19.49 0.77 4.39
N LEU A 111 -18.49 0.23 3.68
CA LEU A 111 -18.04 -1.13 3.93
C LEU A 111 -17.35 -1.26 5.30
N PRO A 112 -17.55 -2.39 6.02
CA PRO A 112 -16.92 -2.58 7.32
C PRO A 112 -15.39 -2.62 7.20
N LYS A 113 -14.70 -2.02 8.19
CA LYS A 113 -13.22 -1.95 8.23
C LYS A 113 -12.56 -3.35 8.26
N ASN A 114 -13.27 -4.33 8.79
CA ASN A 114 -12.77 -5.69 8.97
C ASN A 114 -12.82 -6.53 7.69
N LEU A 115 -13.48 -6.05 6.63
CA LEU A 115 -13.69 -6.83 5.41
C LEU A 115 -12.38 -7.27 4.75
N ARG A 116 -11.38 -6.38 4.67
CA ARG A 116 -10.06 -6.73 4.13
C ARG A 116 -9.36 -7.85 4.90
N TYR A 117 -9.59 -7.94 6.22
CA TYR A 117 -9.00 -8.97 7.07
C TYR A 117 -9.73 -10.30 6.89
N ILE A 118 -11.05 -10.26 6.70
CA ILE A 118 -11.85 -11.43 6.33
C ILE A 118 -11.38 -11.95 4.96
N LEU A 119 -11.22 -11.08 3.96
CA LEU A 119 -10.73 -11.45 2.63
C LEU A 119 -9.29 -11.99 2.67
N LEU A 120 -8.44 -11.46 3.56
CA LEU A 120 -7.11 -11.99 3.79
C LEU A 120 -7.18 -13.45 4.27
N ILE A 121 -7.92 -13.71 5.35
CA ILE A 121 -8.08 -15.07 5.90
C ILE A 121 -8.70 -16.00 4.84
N LEU A 122 -9.76 -15.54 4.16
CA LEU A 122 -10.42 -16.29 3.10
C LEU A 122 -9.44 -16.65 1.98
N SER A 123 -8.58 -15.72 1.54
CA SER A 123 -7.59 -15.99 0.49
C SER A 123 -6.56 -17.04 0.90
N LEU A 124 -6.15 -17.08 2.17
CA LEU A 124 -5.23 -18.08 2.70
C LEU A 124 -5.91 -19.45 2.80
N VAL A 125 -7.15 -19.50 3.30
CA VAL A 125 -7.94 -20.74 3.39
C VAL A 125 -8.21 -21.31 1.99
N LEU A 126 -8.62 -20.47 1.04
CA LEU A 126 -8.82 -20.89 -0.35
C LEU A 126 -7.53 -21.39 -0.99
N SER A 127 -6.38 -20.76 -0.68
CA SER A 127 -5.10 -21.22 -1.21
C SER A 127 -4.72 -22.61 -0.69
N PHE A 128 -5.04 -22.90 0.58
CA PHE A 128 -4.85 -24.22 1.17
C PHE A 128 -5.79 -25.28 0.56
N ILE A 129 -7.09 -24.95 0.39
CA ILE A 129 -8.08 -25.90 -0.14
C ILE A 129 -7.85 -26.19 -1.64
N LEU A 130 -7.58 -25.15 -2.43
CA LEU A 130 -7.42 -25.27 -3.89
C LEU A 130 -6.01 -25.69 -4.30
N SER A 131 -5.07 -25.78 -3.36
CA SER A 131 -3.64 -26.07 -3.62
C SER A 131 -3.02 -25.15 -4.68
N LEU A 132 -3.50 -23.90 -4.76
CA LEU A 132 -3.08 -22.88 -5.71
C LEU A 132 -3.05 -21.50 -5.02
N PRO A 133 -2.15 -20.56 -5.39
CA PRO A 133 -2.14 -19.21 -4.83
C PRO A 133 -3.38 -18.39 -5.26
N ALA A 134 -4.48 -18.52 -4.50
CA ALA A 134 -5.81 -18.07 -4.92
C ALA A 134 -5.88 -16.56 -5.20
N PHE A 135 -5.20 -15.74 -4.39
CA PHE A 135 -5.18 -14.30 -4.63
C PHE A 135 -4.33 -13.94 -5.85
N GLU A 136 -3.15 -14.52 -6.01
CA GLU A 136 -2.25 -14.18 -7.13
C GLU A 136 -2.86 -14.53 -8.49
N SER A 137 -3.61 -15.64 -8.55
CA SER A 137 -4.34 -16.07 -9.75
C SER A 137 -5.42 -15.07 -10.19
N VAL A 138 -6.11 -14.43 -9.23
CA VAL A 138 -7.25 -13.52 -9.49
C VAL A 138 -6.88 -12.05 -9.24
N SER A 139 -5.63 -11.77 -8.88
CA SER A 139 -5.19 -10.45 -8.42
C SER A 139 -5.34 -9.42 -9.53
N TYR A 140 -6.21 -8.44 -9.30
CA TYR A 140 -6.34 -7.26 -10.17
C TYR A 140 -5.03 -6.46 -10.24
N ILE A 141 -4.20 -6.51 -9.19
CA ILE A 141 -2.86 -5.89 -9.18
C ILE A 141 -1.97 -6.56 -10.22
N GLY A 142 -1.95 -7.90 -10.23
CA GLY A 142 -1.17 -8.69 -11.18
C GLY A 142 -1.66 -8.51 -12.62
N ILE A 143 -2.98 -8.47 -12.84
CA ILE A 143 -3.56 -8.24 -14.17
C ILE A 143 -3.19 -6.86 -14.71
N VAL A 144 -3.32 -5.80 -13.90
CA VAL A 144 -2.96 -4.44 -14.32
C VAL A 144 -1.46 -4.33 -14.55
N GLN A 145 -0.63 -4.85 -13.66
CA GLN A 145 0.83 -4.81 -13.84
C GLN A 145 1.25 -5.53 -15.13
N ARG A 146 0.82 -6.79 -15.32
CA ARG A 146 1.17 -7.57 -16.51
C ARG A 146 0.63 -6.91 -17.78
N GLY A 147 -0.59 -6.38 -17.74
CA GLY A 147 -1.15 -5.70 -18.91
C GLY A 147 -0.41 -4.41 -19.26
N ILE A 148 0.08 -3.64 -18.29
CA ILE A 148 0.92 -2.47 -18.55
C ILE A 148 2.27 -2.89 -19.15
N ILE A 149 2.92 -3.92 -18.60
CA ILE A 149 4.24 -4.38 -19.05
C ILE A 149 4.18 -4.97 -20.47
N TYR A 150 3.24 -5.89 -20.71
CA TYR A 150 3.11 -6.60 -21.99
C TYR A 150 2.22 -5.87 -23.01
N GLY A 151 1.67 -4.71 -22.66
CA GLY A 151 0.81 -3.91 -23.54
C GLY A 151 -0.54 -4.56 -23.89
N THR A 152 -1.02 -5.52 -23.11
CA THR A 152 -2.29 -6.21 -23.39
C THR A 152 -3.50 -5.38 -22.96
N ALA A 153 -4.60 -5.39 -23.72
CA ALA A 153 -5.79 -4.58 -23.41
C ALA A 153 -6.48 -4.92 -22.07
N SER A 154 -6.11 -6.04 -21.42
CA SER A 154 -6.69 -6.49 -20.15
C SER A 154 -6.56 -5.47 -19.02
N TRP A 155 -5.48 -4.66 -18.98
CA TRP A 155 -5.33 -3.63 -17.94
C TRP A 155 -6.31 -2.47 -18.11
N LEU A 156 -6.76 -2.17 -19.33
CA LEU A 156 -7.73 -1.10 -19.58
C LEU A 156 -9.08 -1.45 -18.98
N ILE A 157 -9.55 -2.67 -19.19
CA ILE A 157 -10.84 -3.14 -18.67
C ILE A 157 -10.83 -3.15 -17.14
N VAL A 158 -9.81 -3.79 -16.54
CA VAL A 158 -9.70 -3.87 -15.08
C VAL A 158 -9.44 -2.49 -14.47
N GLY A 159 -8.55 -1.70 -15.07
CA GLY A 159 -8.25 -0.35 -14.61
C GLY A 159 -9.46 0.58 -14.68
N PHE A 160 -10.24 0.50 -15.76
CA PHE A 160 -11.49 1.25 -15.91
C PHE A 160 -12.53 0.80 -14.87
N PHE A 161 -12.67 -0.50 -14.65
CA PHE A 161 -13.56 -1.02 -13.61
C PHE A 161 -13.18 -0.50 -12.21
N LEU A 162 -11.91 -0.57 -11.84
CA LEU A 162 -11.41 -0.05 -10.57
C LEU A 162 -11.65 1.47 -10.45
N PHE A 163 -11.39 2.21 -11.54
CA PHE A 163 -11.63 3.64 -11.61
C PHE A 163 -13.11 3.98 -11.41
N CYS A 164 -14.03 3.26 -12.06
CA CYS A 164 -15.47 3.45 -11.87
C CYS A 164 -15.89 3.16 -10.44
N VAL A 165 -15.45 2.03 -9.87
CA VAL A 165 -15.79 1.66 -8.49
C VAL A 165 -15.34 2.75 -7.51
N ASP A 166 -14.09 3.20 -7.56
CA ASP A 166 -13.59 4.21 -6.62
C ASP A 166 -14.17 5.63 -6.90
N THR A 167 -14.52 5.95 -8.15
CA THR A 167 -15.17 7.24 -8.48
C THR A 167 -16.61 7.29 -7.96
N PHE A 168 -17.39 6.21 -8.11
CA PHE A 168 -18.81 6.18 -7.80
C PHE A 168 -19.14 5.69 -6.37
N LEU A 169 -18.45 4.66 -5.85
CA LEU A 169 -18.84 3.98 -4.60
C LEU A 169 -18.10 4.50 -3.36
N GLY A 170 -16.94 5.14 -3.49
CA GLY A 170 -16.18 5.60 -2.32
C GLY A 170 -14.72 5.87 -2.61
N ASP A 171 -14.13 6.88 -1.95
CA ASP A 171 -12.71 7.19 -2.11
C ASP A 171 -11.86 5.99 -1.66
N ARG A 172 -11.21 5.34 -2.62
CA ARG A 172 -10.26 4.22 -2.40
C ARG A 172 -10.88 3.02 -1.70
N LEU A 173 -12.15 2.76 -1.96
CA LEU A 173 -12.90 1.66 -1.35
C LEU A 173 -12.18 0.32 -1.57
N ILE A 174 -11.65 0.08 -2.77
CA ILE A 174 -10.97 -1.18 -3.10
C ILE A 174 -9.67 -1.32 -2.29
N CYS A 175 -8.80 -0.31 -2.35
CA CYS A 175 -7.48 -0.38 -1.71
C CYS A 175 -7.55 -0.30 -0.17
N SER A 176 -8.52 0.42 0.40
CA SER A 176 -8.71 0.54 1.84
C SER A 176 -9.47 -0.65 2.43
N ARG A 177 -10.53 -1.15 1.75
CA ARG A 177 -11.49 -2.10 2.35
C ARG A 177 -11.52 -3.48 1.73
N LEU A 178 -11.07 -3.67 0.49
CA LEU A 178 -11.16 -4.96 -0.20
C LEU A 178 -9.80 -5.64 -0.42
N CYS A 179 -8.70 -4.88 -0.48
CA CYS A 179 -7.39 -5.43 -0.79
C CYS A 179 -6.82 -6.29 0.35
N PRO A 180 -6.69 -7.63 0.19
CA PRO A 180 -6.13 -8.50 1.22
C PRO A 180 -4.63 -8.28 1.40
N LEU A 181 -3.91 -7.96 0.31
CA LEU A 181 -2.49 -7.59 0.37
C LEU A 181 -2.28 -6.35 1.24
N GLY A 182 -3.19 -5.37 1.16
CA GLY A 182 -3.18 -4.20 2.05
C GLY A 182 -3.36 -4.57 3.53
N ALA A 183 -4.24 -5.54 3.83
CA ALA A 183 -4.44 -6.03 5.19
C ALA A 183 -3.18 -6.73 5.72
N PHE A 184 -2.54 -7.58 4.91
CA PHE A 184 -1.31 -8.27 5.28
C PHE A 184 -0.18 -7.29 5.66
N TYR A 185 0.08 -6.30 4.81
CA TYR A 185 1.08 -5.26 5.09
C TYR A 185 0.70 -4.34 6.25
N SER A 186 -0.59 -4.19 6.58
CA SER A 186 -1.01 -3.47 7.78
C SER A 186 -0.68 -4.24 9.07
N VAL A 187 -0.89 -5.56 9.07
CA VAL A 187 -0.55 -6.42 10.23
C VAL A 187 0.94 -6.39 10.48
N ILE A 188 1.73 -6.63 9.44
CA ILE A 188 3.20 -6.67 9.52
C ILE A 188 3.78 -5.29 9.82
N GLY A 189 3.24 -4.24 9.20
CA GLY A 189 3.71 -2.86 9.33
C GLY A 189 3.23 -2.10 10.58
N ARG A 190 2.56 -2.77 11.53
CA ARG A 190 2.10 -2.16 12.79
C ARG A 190 3.28 -1.69 13.65
N TYR A 191 4.39 -2.42 13.63
CA TYR A 191 5.59 -2.12 14.41
C TYR A 191 6.68 -1.38 13.61
N ALA A 192 6.38 -0.94 12.39
CA ALA A 192 7.37 -0.25 11.58
C ALA A 192 7.81 1.07 12.23
N LEU A 193 9.13 1.28 12.16
CA LEU A 193 9.89 2.38 12.75
C LEU A 193 9.55 3.73 12.11
N LEU A 194 9.37 3.77 10.78
CA LEU A 194 8.93 4.98 10.09
C LEU A 194 7.47 5.25 10.46
N LYS A 195 7.23 6.31 11.23
CA LYS A 195 5.89 6.79 11.60
C LYS A 195 5.73 8.26 11.20
N VAL A 196 4.47 8.66 11.06
CA VAL A 196 4.12 10.08 10.93
C VAL A 196 3.87 10.60 12.34
N GLU A 197 4.64 11.59 12.76
CA GLU A 197 4.54 12.20 14.08
C GLU A 197 3.70 13.47 14.01
N HIS A 198 2.80 13.66 14.99
CA HIS A 198 1.98 14.85 15.11
C HIS A 198 2.41 15.69 16.31
N ASN A 199 2.49 17.01 16.11
CA ASN A 199 2.70 17.98 17.18
C ASN A 199 1.44 18.85 17.36
N ALA A 200 0.74 18.64 18.47
CA ALA A 200 -0.51 19.34 18.78
C ALA A 200 -0.29 20.84 19.05
N MET A 201 0.89 21.24 19.54
CA MET A 201 1.19 22.65 19.84
C MET A 201 1.31 23.51 18.58
N ARG A 202 1.71 22.91 17.45
CA ARG A 202 1.82 23.60 16.17
C ARG A 202 0.54 23.48 15.32
N CYS A 203 -0.42 22.66 15.73
CA CYS A 203 -1.58 22.37 14.92
C CYS A 203 -2.65 23.47 15.04
N THR A 204 -3.05 24.04 13.90
CA THR A 204 -4.14 25.03 13.81
C THR A 204 -5.54 24.42 13.68
N LYS A 205 -5.64 23.08 13.60
CA LYS A 205 -6.92 22.33 13.40
C LYS A 205 -7.67 22.75 12.12
N CYS A 206 -6.93 22.96 11.02
CA CYS A 206 -7.49 23.32 9.73
C CYS A 206 -8.13 22.14 8.94
N ASP A 207 -8.01 20.90 9.44
CA ASP A 207 -8.56 19.65 8.88
C ASP A 207 -8.16 19.28 7.44
N LEU A 208 -7.34 20.09 6.76
CA LEU A 208 -6.84 19.82 5.41
C LEU A 208 -6.11 18.46 5.31
N CYS A 209 -5.42 18.05 6.38
CA CYS A 209 -4.75 16.76 6.44
C CYS A 209 -5.73 15.58 6.48
N LEU A 210 -6.92 15.75 7.06
CA LEU A 210 -7.99 14.75 7.09
C LEU A 210 -8.65 14.63 5.72
N GLU A 211 -8.86 15.73 5.01
CA GLU A 211 -9.46 15.74 3.67
C GLU A 211 -8.59 15.04 2.62
N ILE A 212 -7.26 15.21 2.69
CA ILE A 212 -6.34 14.62 1.70
C ILE A 212 -5.94 13.17 2.03
N CYS A 213 -6.17 12.71 3.26
CA CYS A 213 -5.70 11.43 3.74
C CYS A 213 -6.51 10.26 3.12
N PRO A 214 -5.85 9.29 2.49
CA PRO A 214 -6.53 8.11 1.94
C PRO A 214 -7.10 7.16 3.00
N GLU A 215 -6.62 7.25 4.24
CA GLU A 215 -6.99 6.38 5.35
C GLU A 215 -7.28 7.25 6.58
N VAL A 216 -8.29 8.13 6.48
CA VAL A 216 -8.59 9.17 7.50
C VAL A 216 -8.64 8.62 8.92
N GLN A 217 -9.11 7.39 9.11
CA GLN A 217 -9.18 6.76 10.44
C GLN A 217 -7.82 6.61 11.15
N VAL A 218 -6.68 6.76 10.48
CA VAL A 218 -5.35 6.70 11.11
C VAL A 218 -4.96 8.02 11.76
N LEU A 219 -5.61 9.12 11.42
CA LEU A 219 -5.31 10.49 11.88
C LEU A 219 -6.18 10.91 13.07
N TRP A 220 -6.50 9.99 13.97
CA TRP A 220 -7.36 10.26 15.14
C TRP A 220 -6.74 11.24 16.15
N MET A 221 -5.41 11.38 16.15
CA MET A 221 -4.67 12.23 17.09
C MET A 221 -4.60 13.71 16.68
N VAL A 222 -4.95 14.04 15.43
CA VAL A 222 -4.77 15.39 14.88
C VAL A 222 -5.59 16.40 15.70
N GLY A 223 -4.92 17.39 16.27
CA GLY A 223 -5.55 18.43 17.09
C GLY A 223 -5.94 17.98 18.50
N VAL A 224 -5.58 16.75 18.91
CA VAL A 224 -5.89 16.19 20.23
C VAL A 224 -4.61 15.92 21.03
N GLU A 225 -3.70 15.11 20.50
CA GLU A 225 -2.50 14.64 21.22
C GLU A 225 -1.24 14.70 20.35
N SER A 226 -0.09 15.03 20.94
CA SER A 226 1.20 15.03 20.25
C SER A 226 1.80 13.63 20.21
N VAL A 227 1.23 12.76 19.38
CA VAL A 227 1.65 11.35 19.27
C VAL A 227 1.89 10.93 17.82
N ALA A 228 2.70 9.90 17.64
CA ALA A 228 2.90 9.29 16.34
C ALA A 228 1.71 8.41 15.93
N VAL A 229 1.47 8.32 14.61
CA VAL A 229 0.45 7.43 14.04
C VAL A 229 0.80 5.98 14.34
N ASN A 230 0.08 5.39 15.31
CA ASN A 230 0.29 4.02 15.77
C ASN A 230 -0.55 2.97 15.02
N SER A 231 -1.08 3.32 13.84
CA SER A 231 -1.88 2.42 13.02
C SER A 231 -1.06 1.83 11.88
N GLY A 232 -1.05 0.49 11.79
CA GLY A 232 -0.47 -0.25 10.66
C GLY A 232 -1.13 0.07 9.31
N GLU A 233 -2.32 0.68 9.33
CA GLU A 233 -3.05 1.07 8.14
C GLU A 233 -2.47 2.29 7.42
N CYS A 234 -1.58 3.03 8.07
CA CYS A 234 -0.96 4.18 7.42
C CYS A 234 -0.07 3.72 6.26
N ILE A 235 -0.50 4.07 5.04
CA ILE A 235 0.25 3.78 3.81
C ILE A 235 1.48 4.68 3.62
N ARG A 236 1.76 5.59 4.57
CA ARG A 236 2.95 6.48 4.59
C ARG A 236 3.19 7.19 3.26
N CYS A 237 2.10 7.76 2.73
CA CYS A 237 2.11 8.45 1.44
C CYS A 237 2.67 9.88 1.49
N GLY A 238 2.82 10.46 2.70
CA GLY A 238 3.34 11.82 2.89
C GLY A 238 2.37 12.95 2.53
N ARG A 239 1.13 12.65 2.11
CA ARG A 239 0.16 13.68 1.70
C ARG A 239 -0.23 14.65 2.82
N CYS A 240 -0.40 14.13 4.04
CA CYS A 240 -0.77 14.93 5.19
C CYS A 240 0.34 15.93 5.59
N ILE A 241 1.61 15.51 5.47
CA ILE A 241 2.78 16.37 5.66
C ILE A 241 2.85 17.44 4.57
N GLU A 242 2.51 17.08 3.33
CA GLU A 242 2.61 17.97 2.18
C GLU A 242 1.61 19.13 2.19
N VAL A 243 0.46 18.95 2.84
CA VAL A 243 -0.62 19.95 2.92
C VAL A 243 -0.56 20.73 4.24
N CYS A 244 0.22 20.27 5.23
CA CYS A 244 0.35 20.94 6.51
C CYS A 244 1.27 22.15 6.37
N GLU A 245 0.71 23.36 6.42
CA GLU A 245 1.46 24.62 6.36
C GLU A 245 2.16 24.95 7.69
N ASP A 246 1.68 24.37 8.81
CA ASP A 246 2.19 24.66 10.16
C ASP A 246 3.33 23.73 10.61
N ASP A 247 3.84 22.86 9.73
CA ASP A 247 4.85 21.84 10.06
C ASP A 247 4.49 20.99 11.30
N ALA A 248 3.20 20.76 11.53
CA ALA A 248 2.67 19.98 12.64
C ALA A 248 2.73 18.47 12.40
N LEU A 249 3.09 18.04 11.17
CA LEU A 249 3.21 16.63 10.77
C LEU A 249 4.54 16.40 10.07
N HIS A 250 5.29 15.37 10.48
CA HIS A 250 6.57 15.01 9.85
C HIS A 250 6.83 13.49 9.92
N PHE A 251 7.77 13.01 9.13
CA PHE A 251 8.24 11.62 9.23
C PHE A 251 9.30 11.50 10.33
N SER A 252 9.15 10.49 11.18
CA SER A 252 10.08 10.16 12.27
C SER A 252 10.43 8.67 12.18
N ILE A 253 11.72 8.33 12.30
CA ILE A 253 12.25 6.96 12.11
C ILE A 253 12.46 6.22 13.44
N LEU A 254 12.27 6.88 14.59
CA LEU A 254 12.40 6.24 15.89
C LEU A 254 11.70 7.11 16.93
N ASP A 255 10.74 6.52 17.62
CA ASP A 255 10.16 7.09 18.83
C ASP A 255 11.11 6.89 20.02
N LEU A 256 12.30 7.52 19.94
CA LEU A 256 13.22 7.67 21.08
C LEU A 256 12.88 8.93 21.91
N LYS A 257 11.75 9.58 21.64
CA LYS A 257 11.27 10.75 22.39
C LYS A 257 9.99 10.49 23.19
N GLY A 258 9.47 9.27 23.23
CA GLY A 258 8.30 8.89 24.01
C GLY A 258 8.48 8.69 25.53
N SER A 259 9.62 9.03 26.16
CA SER A 259 9.79 8.79 27.62
C SER A 259 10.40 9.92 28.48
N PHE A 260 10.76 11.10 27.94
CA PHE A 260 11.46 12.11 28.77
C PHE A 260 11.10 13.59 28.50
N GLY A 261 9.83 13.93 28.27
CA GLY A 261 9.50 15.35 28.23
C GLY A 261 8.03 15.70 28.08
N GLN A 262 7.23 15.45 29.12
CA GLN A 262 6.01 16.24 29.43
C GLN A 262 5.41 15.89 30.82
N ARG A 263 6.27 15.87 31.84
CA ARG A 263 5.87 16.10 33.24
C ARG A 263 6.82 17.16 33.82
N ALA A 264 6.51 18.42 33.55
CA ALA A 264 6.92 19.57 34.33
C ALA A 264 5.93 20.70 34.04
#